data_AF-A0AAD5B9E6-F1
#
_entry.id   AF-A0AAD5B9E6-F1
#
_cell.length_a   1.000
_cell.length_b   1.000
_cell.length_c   1.000
_cell.angle_alpha   90.00
_cell.angle_beta   90.00
_cell.angle_gamma   90.00
#
_symmetry.space_group_name_H-M   'P 1'
#
loop_
_entity.id
_entity.type
_entity.pdbx_description
1 polymer ?
#
loop_
_entity_poly.entity_id
_entity_poly.type
_entity_poly.pdbx_seq_one_letter_code
_entity_poly.pdbx_strand_id
1 'polypeptide(L)'
;MHFLRLSILTAALVTTPVWASASHHTSNHPQEEHAIFKITSQTHDKATIVEFLQDVANKIAISPAHLNRFHQWTTSLSSSSNTLTKEDKQCLDNTIIKFYIRSLKLTDHIYEASECRINLNPKMQSILQPTPNIHNLLLRDNDMLETQLKYVLMDEFSRYRQFESYRFNNFQHLNYDLCCIIDYQQLMQVDLMETVVEASLERKIHVNEACGLNSLNPNFIGTSIDYITTHVPINGTFYCKRGRSSTCNRAIADSANARYKLPEY
;
A
#
# COMPACT_ATOMS: atom_id res chain seq x y z
N MET A 1 -42.59 -52.97 26.91
CA MET A 1 -42.55 -52.02 28.04
C MET A 1 -42.07 -50.67 27.50
N HIS A 2 -42.91 -49.63 27.66
CA HIS A 2 -42.54 -48.21 27.62
C HIS A 2 -41.47 -47.91 28.71
N PHE A 3 -40.62 -46.87 28.65
CA PHE A 3 -40.96 -45.44 28.58
C PHE A 3 -39.70 -44.53 28.41
N LEU A 4 -39.93 -43.34 27.83
CA LEU A 4 -39.25 -42.01 27.94
C LEU A 4 -37.75 -41.89 27.55
N ARG A 5 -37.42 -41.21 26.44
CA ARG A 5 -37.22 -39.74 26.24
C ARG A 5 -36.17 -39.13 27.18
N LEU A 6 -35.05 -38.69 26.60
CA LEU A 6 -34.63 -37.29 26.68
C LEU A 6 -33.76 -36.90 25.48
N SER A 7 -34.24 -35.90 24.75
CA SER A 7 -33.56 -35.21 23.66
C SER A 7 -32.66 -34.13 24.23
N ILE A 8 -31.41 -34.02 23.76
CA ILE A 8 -30.70 -32.73 23.72
C ILE A 8 -29.90 -32.68 22.40
N LEU A 9 -30.43 -31.89 21.46
CA LEU A 9 -29.67 -31.31 20.38
C LEU A 9 -28.74 -30.25 20.98
N THR A 10 -27.43 -30.40 20.84
CA THR A 10 -26.50 -29.27 20.91
C THR A 10 -26.27 -28.74 19.51
N ALA A 11 -27.02 -27.71 19.16
CA ALA A 11 -26.75 -26.86 18.01
C ALA A 11 -25.41 -26.13 18.25
N ALA A 12 -24.43 -26.37 17.38
CA ALA A 12 -23.25 -25.55 17.29
C ALA A 12 -23.66 -24.16 16.77
N LEU A 13 -23.48 -23.13 17.59
CA LEU A 13 -23.52 -21.74 17.16
C LEU A 13 -22.34 -21.50 16.21
N VAL A 14 -22.62 -21.58 14.91
CA VAL A 14 -21.77 -20.96 13.88
C VAL A 14 -22.15 -19.49 13.85
N THR A 15 -21.39 -18.66 14.55
CA THR A 15 -21.48 -17.21 14.42
C THR A 15 -20.78 -16.81 13.11
N THR A 16 -21.54 -16.73 12.03
CA THR A 16 -21.12 -16.01 10.83
C THR A 16 -21.06 -14.51 11.16
N PRO A 17 -19.99 -13.79 10.77
CA PRO A 17 -20.02 -12.34 10.84
C PRO A 17 -21.04 -11.82 9.83
N VAL A 18 -22.05 -11.11 10.34
CA VAL A 18 -23.01 -10.36 9.53
C VAL A 18 -22.25 -9.25 8.82
N TRP A 19 -21.99 -9.44 7.52
CA TRP A 19 -21.54 -8.36 6.66
C TRP A 19 -22.72 -7.44 6.40
N ALA A 20 -22.68 -6.27 7.04
CA ALA A 20 -23.54 -5.17 6.66
C ALA A 20 -23.08 -4.64 5.30
N SER A 21 -23.75 -5.08 4.23
CA SER A 21 -23.72 -4.37 2.95
C SER A 21 -24.39 -3.01 3.16
N ALA A 22 -23.59 -1.95 3.29
CA ALA A 22 -24.11 -0.59 3.27
C ALA A 22 -24.61 -0.29 1.85
N SER A 23 -25.92 -0.42 1.63
CA SER A 23 -26.59 0.16 0.48
C SER A 23 -26.57 1.68 0.64
N HIS A 24 -25.82 2.36 -0.23
CA HIS A 24 -25.87 3.81 -0.32
C HIS A 24 -27.26 4.24 -0.77
N HIS A 25 -28.01 4.85 0.14
CA HIS A 25 -29.12 5.74 -0.21
C HIS A 25 -28.56 6.92 -1.01
N THR A 26 -29.05 7.08 -2.23
CA THR A 26 -28.80 8.22 -3.11
C THR A 26 -29.45 9.47 -2.54
N SER A 27 -28.70 10.29 -1.80
CA SER A 27 -29.06 11.69 -1.54
C SER A 27 -28.31 12.60 -2.53
N ASN A 28 -29.03 13.14 -3.51
CA ASN A 28 -28.57 14.20 -4.42
C ASN A 28 -28.36 15.53 -3.67
N HIS A 29 -27.29 15.62 -2.88
CA HIS A 29 -26.61 16.88 -2.63
C HIS A 29 -25.31 16.84 -3.42
N PRO A 30 -24.87 17.93 -4.08
CA PRO A 30 -23.50 18.02 -4.55
C PRO A 30 -22.63 18.08 -3.31
N GLN A 31 -22.25 16.90 -2.80
CA GLN A 31 -21.26 16.76 -1.76
C GLN A 31 -20.00 17.37 -2.36
N GLU A 32 -19.59 18.54 -1.87
CA GLU A 32 -18.34 19.15 -2.30
C GLU A 32 -17.26 18.09 -2.18
N GLU A 33 -16.69 17.69 -3.31
CA GLU A 33 -15.62 16.68 -3.35
C GLU A 33 -14.49 17.22 -2.44
N HIS A 34 -14.34 16.62 -1.26
CA HIS A 34 -13.31 17.02 -0.30
C HIS A 34 -11.97 16.44 -0.76
N ALA A 35 -11.11 17.28 -1.31
CA ALA A 35 -9.75 16.88 -1.66
C ALA A 35 -8.93 16.76 -0.36
N ILE A 36 -8.42 15.56 -0.08
CA ILE A 36 -7.58 15.29 1.09
C ILE A 36 -6.18 15.86 0.92
N PHE A 37 -5.73 16.00 -0.32
CA PHE A 37 -4.41 16.53 -0.65
C PHE A 37 -4.44 17.32 -1.96
N LYS A 38 -3.63 18.37 -2.03
CA LYS A 38 -3.53 19.26 -3.19
C LYS A 38 -2.08 19.61 -3.45
N ILE A 39 -1.64 19.39 -4.69
CA ILE A 39 -0.32 19.75 -5.20
C ILE A 39 -0.48 20.89 -6.21
N THR A 40 0.33 21.92 -6.02
CA THR A 40 0.49 23.11 -6.89
C THR A 40 1.94 23.54 -6.87
N SER A 41 2.37 24.38 -7.81
CA SER A 41 3.72 24.97 -7.83
C SER A 41 4.06 25.82 -6.61
N GLN A 42 3.07 26.22 -5.81
CA GLN A 42 3.26 26.95 -4.55
C GLN A 42 3.64 26.03 -3.39
N THR A 43 3.20 24.77 -3.46
CA THR A 43 3.35 23.77 -2.40
C THR A 43 4.44 22.75 -2.68
N HIS A 44 4.75 22.52 -3.95
CA HIS A 44 5.68 21.50 -4.44
C HIS A 44 6.55 22.09 -5.54
N ASP A 45 7.70 21.47 -5.78
CA ASP A 45 8.58 21.92 -6.83
C ASP A 45 7.94 21.80 -8.22
N LYS A 46 8.44 22.59 -9.15
CA LYS A 46 7.96 22.58 -10.53
C LYS A 46 8.27 21.25 -11.23
N ALA A 47 9.32 20.55 -10.81
CA ALA A 47 9.69 19.24 -11.33
C ALA A 47 8.57 18.21 -11.08
N THR A 48 8.01 18.17 -9.87
CA THR A 48 6.85 17.32 -9.53
C THR A 48 5.66 17.61 -10.46
N ILE A 49 5.36 18.89 -10.72
CA ILE A 49 4.26 19.26 -11.64
C ILE A 49 4.56 18.78 -13.07
N VAL A 50 5.79 18.92 -13.53
CA VAL A 50 6.24 18.43 -14.85
C VAL A 50 6.11 16.92 -14.96
N GLU A 51 6.43 16.16 -13.92
CA GLU A 51 6.26 14.71 -13.89
C GLU A 51 4.78 14.30 -14.05
N PHE A 52 3.86 14.97 -13.35
CA PHE A 52 2.42 14.75 -13.54
C PHE A 52 1.97 15.11 -14.95
N LEU A 53 2.43 16.23 -15.49
CA LEU A 53 2.09 16.64 -16.86
C LEU A 53 2.62 15.65 -17.90
N GLN A 54 3.81 15.09 -17.68
CA GLN A 54 4.39 14.05 -18.51
C GLN A 54 3.58 12.75 -18.46
N ASP A 55 3.12 12.35 -17.28
CA ASP A 55 2.23 11.20 -17.12
C ASP A 55 0.90 11.40 -17.86
N VAL A 56 0.29 12.59 -17.76
CA VAL A 56 -0.91 12.92 -18.54
C VAL A 56 -0.62 12.87 -20.04
N ALA A 57 0.49 13.48 -20.50
CA ALA A 57 0.89 13.47 -21.91
C ALA A 57 1.04 12.04 -22.45
N ASN A 58 1.68 11.16 -21.69
CA ASN A 58 1.85 9.74 -22.05
C ASN A 58 0.51 9.01 -22.24
N LYS A 59 -0.52 9.38 -21.46
CA LYS A 59 -1.84 8.76 -21.50
C LYS A 59 -2.71 9.26 -22.65
N ILE A 60 -2.62 10.55 -22.98
CA ILE A 60 -3.53 11.17 -23.94
C ILE A 60 -2.97 11.21 -25.37
N ALA A 61 -1.65 11.10 -25.55
CA ALA A 61 -1.02 11.30 -26.84
C ALA A 61 -1.52 10.31 -27.89
N ILE A 62 -2.02 10.85 -29.01
CA ILE A 62 -2.50 10.04 -30.15
C ILE A 62 -1.40 9.72 -31.16
N SER A 63 -0.22 10.36 -31.04
CA SER A 63 0.90 10.22 -31.97
C SER A 63 2.24 10.31 -31.24
N PRO A 64 3.20 9.40 -31.52
CA PRO A 64 4.55 9.45 -30.97
C PRO A 64 5.31 10.75 -31.29
N ALA A 65 5.06 11.36 -32.45
CA ALA A 65 5.72 12.59 -32.86
C ALA A 65 5.34 13.78 -31.96
N HIS A 66 4.07 13.86 -31.54
CA HIS A 66 3.60 14.90 -30.64
C HIS A 66 4.12 14.68 -29.22
N LEU A 67 4.17 13.42 -28.77
CA LEU A 67 4.73 13.06 -27.48
C LEU A 67 6.23 13.42 -27.38
N ASN A 68 7.01 13.15 -28.43
CA ASN A 68 8.43 13.52 -28.48
C ASN A 68 8.66 15.04 -28.33
N ARG A 69 7.80 15.86 -28.94
CA ARG A 69 7.87 17.32 -28.78
C ARG A 69 7.59 17.75 -27.34
N PHE A 70 6.62 17.11 -26.69
CA PHE A 70 6.33 17.36 -25.29
C PHE A 70 7.49 16.96 -24.37
N HIS A 71 8.12 15.81 -24.63
CA HIS A 71 9.33 15.40 -23.91
C HIS A 71 10.49 16.39 -24.06
N GLN A 72 10.66 16.98 -25.26
CA GLN A 72 11.69 18.00 -25.46
C GLN A 72 11.40 19.27 -24.65
N TRP A 73 10.14 19.67 -24.55
CA TRP A 73 9.72 20.78 -23.69
C TRP A 73 9.95 20.46 -22.21
N THR A 74 9.51 19.30 -21.70
CA THR A 74 9.74 18.94 -20.28
C THR A 74 11.23 18.87 -19.93
N THR A 75 12.06 18.34 -20.84
CA THR A 75 13.52 18.28 -20.65
C THR A 75 14.17 19.67 -20.65
N SER A 76 13.66 20.61 -21.47
CA SER A 76 14.19 21.97 -21.53
C SER A 76 13.85 22.81 -20.29
N LEU A 77 12.75 22.50 -19.59
CA LEU A 77 12.38 23.09 -18.31
C LEU A 77 13.31 22.66 -17.17
N SER A 78 13.76 21.40 -17.20
CA SER A 78 14.68 20.84 -16.19
C SER A 78 16.13 21.30 -16.40
N SER A 79 16.44 21.89 -17.56
CA SER A 79 17.76 22.40 -17.89
C SER A 79 17.94 23.81 -17.29
N SER A 80 18.84 23.95 -16.32
CA SER A 80 19.06 25.15 -15.50
C SER A 80 19.49 26.44 -16.23
N SER A 81 19.57 26.44 -17.57
CA SER A 81 19.99 27.61 -18.36
C SER A 81 18.85 28.35 -19.07
N ASN A 82 17.60 27.88 -19.00
CA ASN A 82 16.49 28.47 -19.75
C ASN A 82 15.58 29.31 -18.86
N THR A 83 15.41 30.58 -19.21
CA THR A 83 14.37 31.43 -18.62
C THR A 83 13.00 30.91 -19.04
N LEU A 84 12.20 30.46 -18.08
CA LEU A 84 10.80 30.06 -18.29
C LEU A 84 10.04 31.16 -19.02
N THR A 85 9.38 30.80 -20.12
CA THR A 85 8.47 31.71 -20.83
C THR A 85 7.27 32.06 -19.95
N LYS A 86 6.48 33.07 -20.36
CA LYS A 86 5.27 33.44 -19.62
C LYS A 86 4.26 32.29 -19.64
N GLU A 87 4.17 31.60 -20.77
CA GLU A 87 3.32 30.46 -21.02
C GLU A 87 3.74 29.26 -20.15
N ASP A 88 5.04 28.97 -20.04
CA ASP A 88 5.55 27.91 -19.17
C ASP A 88 5.19 28.16 -17.71
N LYS A 89 5.36 29.41 -17.24
CA LYS A 89 4.98 29.79 -15.87
C LYS A 89 3.47 29.62 -15.67
N GLN A 90 2.67 30.10 -16.61
CA GLN A 90 1.21 29.99 -16.54
C GLN A 90 0.74 28.53 -16.55
N CYS A 91 1.39 27.66 -17.34
CA CYS A 91 1.13 26.23 -17.35
C CYS A 91 1.38 25.61 -15.96
N LEU A 92 2.57 25.83 -15.41
CA LEU A 92 2.99 25.19 -14.17
C LEU A 92 2.24 25.75 -12.94
N ASP A 93 2.01 27.05 -12.90
CA ASP A 93 1.42 27.71 -11.73
C ASP A 93 -0.10 27.48 -11.61
N ASN A 94 -0.78 27.24 -12.74
CA ASN A 94 -2.22 27.00 -12.77
C ASN A 94 -2.58 25.51 -12.93
N THR A 95 -1.61 24.62 -13.06
CA THR A 95 -1.85 23.18 -12.98
C THR A 95 -2.08 22.77 -11.53
N ILE A 96 -3.17 22.04 -11.28
CA ILE A 96 -3.59 21.64 -9.94
C ILE A 96 -3.83 20.14 -9.92
N ILE A 97 -3.17 19.43 -9.00
CA ILE A 97 -3.39 18.00 -8.77
C ILE A 97 -4.10 17.86 -7.42
N LYS A 98 -5.23 17.16 -7.41
CA LYS A 98 -6.02 16.89 -6.21
C LYS A 98 -6.19 15.39 -6.01
N PHE A 99 -6.17 14.96 -4.75
CA PHE A 99 -6.42 13.58 -4.36
C PHE A 99 -7.69 13.48 -3.53
N TYR A 100 -8.49 12.47 -3.81
CA TYR A 100 -9.77 12.22 -3.17
C TYR A 100 -9.84 10.77 -2.71
N ILE A 101 -10.38 10.52 -1.52
CA ILE A 101 -10.63 9.15 -1.06
C ILE A 101 -11.87 8.61 -1.79
N ARG A 102 -11.69 7.50 -2.52
CA ARG A 102 -12.77 6.76 -3.18
C ARG A 102 -13.34 5.68 -2.28
N SER A 103 -12.45 4.93 -1.65
CA SER A 103 -12.81 3.85 -0.75
C SER A 103 -11.69 3.58 0.23
N LEU A 104 -12.07 3.06 1.39
CA LEU A 104 -11.16 2.62 2.44
C LEU A 104 -11.53 1.19 2.80
N LYS A 105 -10.54 0.33 2.92
CA LYS A 105 -10.72 -1.07 3.29
C LYS A 105 -9.66 -1.48 4.32
N LEU A 106 -10.09 -2.20 5.34
CA LEU A 106 -9.18 -2.89 6.23
C LEU A 106 -8.78 -4.23 5.60
N THR A 107 -7.49 -4.48 5.47
CA THR A 107 -6.97 -5.73 4.90
C THR A 107 -5.71 -6.16 5.65
N ASP A 108 -5.33 -7.42 5.47
CA ASP A 108 -4.08 -7.95 6.01
C ASP A 108 -3.07 -8.18 4.88
N HIS A 109 -1.84 -7.76 5.12
CA HIS A 109 -0.70 -8.01 4.26
C HIS A 109 0.24 -9.00 4.95
N ILE A 110 0.82 -9.91 4.16
CA ILE A 110 1.73 -10.93 4.67
C ILE A 110 3.08 -10.75 4.01
N TYR A 111 4.12 -10.63 4.82
CA TYR A 111 5.50 -10.47 4.38
C TYR A 111 6.37 -11.58 4.96
N GLU A 112 7.30 -12.12 4.17
CA GLU A 112 8.31 -13.03 4.71
C GLU A 112 9.26 -12.27 5.64
N ALA A 113 9.33 -12.72 6.90
CA ALA A 113 10.01 -12.02 7.99
C ALA A 113 11.23 -12.76 8.55
N SER A 114 11.65 -13.86 7.92
CA SER A 114 12.92 -14.56 8.19
C SER A 114 13.42 -15.27 6.94
N GLU A 115 14.59 -15.89 6.99
CA GLU A 115 14.93 -16.95 6.03
C GLU A 115 14.00 -18.16 6.21
N CYS A 116 13.88 -19.00 5.18
CA CYS A 116 13.25 -20.31 5.33
C CYS A 116 14.27 -21.35 5.80
N ARG A 117 13.83 -22.38 6.53
CA ARG A 117 14.72 -23.41 7.07
C ARG A 117 14.08 -24.79 7.14
N ILE A 118 14.83 -25.80 6.72
CA ILE A 118 14.50 -27.21 6.96
C ILE A 118 15.39 -27.80 8.07
N ASN A 119 14.80 -28.50 9.03
CA ASN A 119 15.60 -29.18 10.05
C ASN A 119 15.97 -30.59 9.57
N LEU A 120 17.25 -30.81 9.26
CA LEU A 120 17.77 -32.13 8.87
C LEU A 120 18.40 -32.90 10.04
N ASN A 121 18.35 -32.37 11.26
CA ASN A 121 18.86 -33.04 12.46
C ASN A 121 17.76 -33.88 13.12
N PRO A 122 17.89 -35.22 13.21
CA PRO A 122 16.87 -36.07 13.81
C PRO A 122 16.86 -36.04 15.34
N LYS A 123 17.87 -35.46 16.00
CA LYS A 123 18.05 -35.47 17.46
C LYS A 123 17.76 -34.13 18.13
N MET A 124 17.70 -33.05 17.36
CA MET A 124 17.52 -31.70 17.88
C MET A 124 16.44 -30.97 17.09
N GLN A 125 15.77 -30.03 17.75
CA GLN A 125 14.83 -29.12 17.09
C GLN A 125 15.57 -27.86 16.66
N SER A 126 15.34 -27.38 15.43
CA SER A 126 15.88 -26.09 15.01
C SER A 126 14.95 -24.96 15.45
N ILE A 127 15.52 -23.80 15.76
CA ILE A 127 14.80 -22.59 16.15
C ILE A 127 14.97 -21.54 15.06
N LEU A 128 13.85 -21.00 14.61
CA LEU A 128 13.78 -19.87 13.69
C LEU A 128 13.08 -18.69 14.36
N GLN A 129 13.59 -17.49 14.15
CA GLN A 129 13.12 -16.25 14.77
C GLN A 129 12.95 -15.17 13.70
N PRO A 130 12.12 -14.14 13.96
CA PRO A 130 11.99 -13.01 13.05
C PRO A 130 13.33 -12.29 12.83
N THR A 131 13.56 -11.78 11.62
CA THR A 131 14.68 -10.90 11.31
C THR A 131 14.53 -9.59 12.10
N PRO A 132 15.55 -9.18 12.88
CA PRO A 132 15.46 -7.95 13.67
C PRO A 132 15.13 -6.73 12.80
N ASN A 133 14.21 -5.87 13.27
CA ASN A 133 13.82 -4.63 12.59
C ASN A 133 13.30 -4.78 11.15
N ILE A 134 12.79 -5.96 10.77
CA ILE A 134 12.31 -6.22 9.41
C ILE A 134 11.24 -5.24 8.91
N HIS A 135 10.39 -4.71 9.79
CA HIS A 135 9.39 -3.68 9.43
C HIS A 135 10.05 -2.41 8.84
N ASN A 136 11.23 -2.01 9.30
CA ASN A 136 11.95 -0.85 8.74
C ASN A 136 12.46 -1.10 7.31
N LEU A 137 12.69 -2.37 6.96
CA LEU A 137 13.10 -2.75 5.62
C LEU A 137 11.91 -2.82 4.66
N LEU A 138 10.77 -3.32 5.16
CA LEU A 138 9.54 -3.47 4.38
C LEU A 138 8.83 -2.13 4.14
N LEU A 139 8.85 -1.24 5.13
CA LEU A 139 8.16 0.07 5.10
C LEU A 139 9.06 1.20 4.63
N ARG A 140 10.21 0.89 4.03
CA ARG A 140 11.11 1.92 3.50
C ARG A 140 10.53 2.45 2.19
N ASP A 141 9.72 3.50 2.33
CA ASP A 141 9.16 4.21 1.20
C ASP A 141 10.27 4.97 0.47
N ASN A 142 10.53 4.59 -0.78
CA ASN A 142 11.45 5.32 -1.66
C ASN A 142 10.75 6.44 -2.43
N ASP A 143 9.41 6.45 -2.44
CA ASP A 143 8.58 7.47 -3.07
C ASP A 143 8.14 8.52 -2.04
N MET A 144 8.59 9.76 -2.27
CA MET A 144 8.24 10.90 -1.42
C MET A 144 6.74 11.22 -1.46
N LEU A 145 6.09 11.08 -2.63
CA LEU A 145 4.67 11.32 -2.78
C LEU A 145 3.87 10.29 -2.00
N GLU A 146 4.24 9.02 -2.10
CA GLU A 146 3.59 7.94 -1.33
C GLU A 146 3.71 8.20 0.17
N THR A 147 4.90 8.60 0.63
CA THR A 147 5.16 8.96 2.04
C THR A 147 4.25 10.11 2.49
N GLN A 148 4.16 11.19 1.70
CA GLN A 148 3.29 12.33 2.00
C GLN A 148 1.81 11.93 2.05
N LEU A 149 1.36 11.12 1.09
CA LEU A 149 -0.02 10.61 1.05
C LEU A 149 -0.33 9.78 2.29
N LYS A 150 0.59 8.93 2.77
CA LYS A 150 0.41 8.17 4.02
C LYS A 150 0.20 9.09 5.22
N TYR A 151 1.01 10.15 5.36
CA TYR A 151 0.85 11.11 6.45
C TYR A 151 -0.48 11.87 6.38
N VAL A 152 -0.87 12.32 5.18
CA VAL A 152 -2.16 12.99 4.96
C VAL A 152 -3.31 12.04 5.30
N LEU A 153 -3.23 10.79 4.87
CA LEU A 153 -4.24 9.78 5.18
C LEU A 153 -4.32 9.49 6.68
N MET A 154 -3.19 9.41 7.39
CA MET A 154 -3.19 9.24 8.85
C MET A 154 -3.90 10.40 9.57
N ASP A 155 -3.66 11.65 9.15
CA ASP A 155 -4.39 12.82 9.67
C ASP A 155 -5.87 12.73 9.33
N GLU A 156 -6.21 12.43 8.07
CA GLU A 156 -7.59 12.34 7.60
C GLU A 156 -8.37 11.21 8.30
N PHE A 157 -7.72 10.06 8.56
CA PHE A 157 -8.29 8.92 9.27
C PHE A 157 -8.70 9.25 10.70
N SER A 158 -8.01 10.19 11.36
CA SER A 158 -8.39 10.66 12.69
C SER A 158 -9.80 11.28 12.74
N ARG A 159 -10.34 11.69 11.59
CA ARG A 159 -11.68 12.28 11.46
C ARG A 159 -12.79 11.22 11.33
N TYR A 160 -12.44 9.97 11.02
CA TYR A 160 -13.41 8.89 10.89
C TYR A 160 -13.52 8.11 12.20
N ARG A 161 -14.74 8.03 12.74
CA ARG A 161 -15.03 7.27 13.98
C ARG A 161 -14.56 5.82 13.94
N GLN A 162 -14.64 5.17 12.77
CA GLN A 162 -14.22 3.78 12.60
C GLN A 162 -12.72 3.56 12.83
N PHE A 163 -11.91 4.62 12.79
CA PHE A 163 -10.46 4.54 13.00
C PHE A 163 -9.97 5.14 14.32
N GLU A 164 -10.87 5.65 15.18
CA GLU A 164 -10.52 6.33 16.43
C GLU A 164 -9.69 5.45 17.39
N SER A 165 -9.93 4.14 17.38
CA SER A 165 -9.22 3.16 18.20
C SER A 165 -7.90 2.68 17.62
N TYR A 166 -7.62 2.94 16.34
CA TYR A 166 -6.37 2.47 15.74
C TYR A 166 -5.19 3.35 16.11
N ARG A 167 -4.03 2.71 16.22
CA ARG A 167 -2.74 3.34 16.40
C ARG A 167 -1.90 3.01 15.17
N PHE A 168 -1.87 3.93 14.21
CA PHE A 168 -1.13 3.76 12.97
C PHE A 168 0.38 3.66 13.24
N ASN A 169 1.09 2.86 12.44
CA ASN A 169 2.52 2.59 12.57
C ASN A 169 2.95 2.08 13.96
N ASN A 170 2.10 1.35 14.69
CA ASN A 170 2.43 0.82 16.01
C ASN A 170 3.20 -0.51 15.91
N PHE A 171 4.50 -0.41 15.66
CA PHE A 171 5.41 -1.55 15.55
C PHE A 171 6.35 -1.74 16.75
N GLN A 172 6.22 -0.90 17.78
CA GLN A 172 7.06 -0.97 18.98
C GLN A 172 6.87 -2.28 19.76
N HIS A 173 5.71 -2.92 19.60
CA HIS A 173 5.31 -4.11 20.36
C HIS A 173 5.22 -5.37 19.50
N LEU A 174 5.95 -5.42 18.38
CA LEU A 174 6.07 -6.65 17.61
C LEU A 174 6.71 -7.76 18.48
N ASN A 175 6.18 -8.97 18.40
CA ASN A 175 6.60 -10.16 19.13
C ASN A 175 7.91 -10.75 18.59
N TYR A 176 8.99 -9.97 18.65
CA TYR A 176 10.34 -10.37 18.20
C TYR A 176 10.92 -11.57 18.97
N ASP A 177 10.35 -11.90 20.12
CA ASP A 177 10.65 -13.08 20.93
C ASP A 177 10.05 -14.38 20.37
N LEU A 178 9.22 -14.31 19.33
CA LEU A 178 8.67 -15.49 18.66
C LEU A 178 9.79 -16.47 18.27
N CYS A 179 9.62 -17.73 18.70
CA CYS A 179 10.51 -18.84 18.39
C CYS A 179 9.73 -19.94 17.69
N CYS A 180 9.94 -20.09 16.38
CA CYS A 180 9.39 -21.18 15.60
C CYS A 180 10.26 -22.42 15.76
N ILE A 181 9.70 -23.46 16.37
CA ILE A 181 10.36 -24.75 16.57
C ILE A 181 10.11 -25.63 15.35
N ILE A 182 11.19 -26.13 14.77
CA ILE A 182 11.19 -26.92 13.53
C ILE A 182 11.64 -28.34 13.86
N ASP A 183 10.74 -29.31 13.74
CA ASP A 183 11.07 -30.72 13.92
C ASP A 183 11.78 -31.32 12.71
N TYR A 184 12.30 -32.53 12.85
CA TYR A 184 12.98 -33.23 11.78
C TYR A 184 12.15 -33.28 10.49
N GLN A 185 12.79 -32.93 9.36
CA GLN A 185 12.24 -32.82 8.01
C GLN A 185 11.12 -31.77 7.84
N GLN A 186 10.84 -30.93 8.84
CA GLN A 186 9.92 -29.81 8.66
C GLN A 186 10.62 -28.62 8.04
N LEU A 187 9.92 -27.96 7.11
CA LEU A 187 10.31 -26.68 6.51
C LEU A 187 9.44 -25.57 7.10
N MET A 188 10.05 -24.50 7.59
CA MET A 188 9.33 -23.35 8.16
C MET A 188 9.97 -22.01 7.81
N GLN A 189 9.17 -20.95 7.89
CA GLN A 189 9.56 -19.54 7.81
C GLN A 189 8.74 -18.72 8.80
N VAL A 190 9.25 -17.58 9.24
CA VAL A 190 8.46 -16.59 9.98
C VAL A 190 7.85 -15.62 8.97
N ASP A 191 6.55 -15.38 9.10
CA ASP A 191 5.84 -14.34 8.35
C ASP A 191 5.45 -13.21 9.32
N LEU A 192 5.37 -11.98 8.80
CA LEU A 192 4.76 -10.82 9.42
C LEU A 192 3.39 -10.60 8.80
N MET A 193 2.33 -10.72 9.59
CA MET A 193 0.98 -10.27 9.19
C MET A 193 0.79 -8.83 9.66
N GLU A 194 0.60 -7.91 8.74
CA GLU A 194 0.30 -6.52 9.03
C GLU A 194 -1.16 -6.22 8.72
N THR A 195 -1.89 -5.65 9.67
CA THR A 195 -3.20 -5.07 9.40
C THR A 195 -2.99 -3.67 8.85
N VAL A 196 -3.53 -3.41 7.66
CA VAL A 196 -3.35 -2.16 6.93
C VAL A 196 -4.69 -1.58 6.50
N VAL A 197 -4.76 -0.25 6.43
CA VAL A 197 -5.84 0.45 5.75
C VAL A 197 -5.42 0.67 4.30
N GLU A 198 -6.05 -0.05 3.39
CA GLU A 198 -5.94 0.14 1.95
C GLU A 198 -6.87 1.31 1.56
N ALA A 199 -6.27 2.39 1.07
CA ALA A 199 -6.96 3.57 0.58
C ALA A 199 -6.90 3.62 -0.94
N SER A 200 -8.05 3.54 -1.60
CA SER A 200 -8.17 3.84 -3.02
C SER A 200 -8.38 5.34 -3.18
N LEU A 201 -7.46 5.98 -3.90
CA LEU A 201 -7.44 7.41 -4.15
C LEU A 201 -7.73 7.70 -5.61
N GLU A 202 -8.59 8.67 -5.87
CA GLU A 202 -8.74 9.29 -7.18
C GLU A 202 -7.82 10.52 -7.24
N ARG A 203 -6.91 10.52 -8.20
CA ARG A 203 -6.04 11.65 -8.52
C ARG A 203 -6.60 12.38 -9.72
N LYS A 204 -7.01 13.63 -9.52
CA LYS A 204 -7.56 14.52 -10.55
C LYS A 204 -6.54 15.61 -10.87
N ILE A 205 -6.02 15.59 -12.09
CA ILE A 205 -5.04 16.55 -12.59
C ILE A 205 -5.76 17.52 -13.50
N HIS A 206 -5.93 18.76 -13.05
CA HIS A 206 -6.42 19.86 -13.87
C HIS A 206 -5.23 20.56 -14.52
N VAL A 207 -5.16 20.45 -15.84
CA VAL A 207 -4.07 20.96 -16.68
C VAL A 207 -4.50 22.29 -17.28
N ASN A 208 -3.66 23.31 -17.13
CA ASN A 208 -3.93 24.59 -17.77
C ASN A 208 -3.74 24.50 -19.30
N GLU A 209 -4.58 25.20 -20.07
CA GLU A 209 -4.49 25.24 -21.53
C GLU A 209 -3.11 25.71 -22.04
N ALA A 210 -2.44 26.59 -21.27
CA ALA A 210 -1.09 27.07 -21.59
C ALA A 210 -0.05 25.94 -21.67
N CYS A 211 -0.32 24.77 -21.09
CA CYS A 211 0.55 23.60 -21.20
C CYS A 211 0.56 22.96 -22.60
N GLY A 212 -0.37 23.35 -23.49
CA GLY A 212 -0.39 22.89 -24.87
C GLY A 212 -0.73 21.41 -25.07
N LEU A 213 -1.26 20.72 -24.06
CA LEU A 213 -1.63 19.29 -24.14
C LEU A 213 -2.71 19.00 -25.20
N ASN A 214 -3.50 20.00 -25.59
CA ASN A 214 -4.48 19.88 -26.68
C ASN A 214 -3.81 19.57 -28.04
N SER A 215 -2.52 19.89 -28.21
CA SER A 215 -1.76 19.49 -29.39
C SER A 215 -1.44 18.00 -29.43
N LEU A 216 -1.41 17.34 -28.27
CA LEU A 216 -1.25 15.89 -28.15
C LEU A 216 -2.55 15.16 -28.46
N ASN A 217 -3.68 15.74 -28.08
CA ASN A 217 -5.02 15.22 -28.32
C ASN A 217 -6.05 16.37 -28.31
N PRO A 218 -6.67 16.70 -29.46
CA PRO A 218 -7.66 17.78 -29.54
C PRO A 218 -8.92 17.54 -28.69
N ASN A 219 -9.20 16.29 -28.30
CA ASN A 219 -10.33 15.92 -27.46
C ASN A 219 -10.00 15.97 -25.97
N PHE A 220 -8.77 16.34 -25.59
CA PHE A 220 -8.40 16.48 -24.19
C PHE A 220 -9.07 17.72 -23.57
N ILE A 221 -9.89 17.49 -22.55
CA ILE A 221 -10.71 18.54 -21.91
C ILE A 221 -9.98 19.27 -20.76
N GLY A 222 -8.64 19.17 -20.70
CA GLY A 222 -7.84 19.80 -19.64
C GLY A 222 -7.92 19.11 -18.27
N THR A 223 -8.49 17.90 -18.18
CA THR A 223 -8.54 17.13 -16.93
C THR A 223 -8.18 15.67 -17.18
N SER A 224 -7.27 15.13 -16.38
CA SER A 224 -6.94 13.70 -16.32
C SER A 224 -7.34 13.13 -14.97
N ILE A 225 -7.86 11.91 -14.96
CA ILE A 225 -8.26 11.20 -13.74
C ILE A 225 -7.52 9.87 -13.71
N ASP A 226 -6.86 9.59 -12.58
CA ASP A 226 -6.15 8.36 -12.32
C ASP A 226 -6.54 7.78 -10.97
N TYR A 227 -6.24 6.51 -10.76
CA TYR A 227 -6.49 5.82 -9.49
C TYR A 227 -5.17 5.30 -8.92
N ILE A 228 -4.98 5.53 -7.63
CA ILE A 228 -3.79 5.09 -6.88
C ILE A 228 -4.27 4.35 -5.64
N THR A 229 -3.56 3.29 -5.26
CA THR A 229 -3.80 2.60 -3.99
C THR A 229 -2.63 2.86 -3.07
N THR A 230 -2.92 3.32 -1.86
CA THR A 230 -1.92 3.56 -0.80
C THR A 230 -2.28 2.71 0.42
N HIS A 231 -1.27 2.14 1.09
CA HIS A 231 -1.46 1.30 2.26
C HIS A 231 -0.90 2.00 3.49
N VAL A 232 -1.73 2.23 4.50
CA VAL A 232 -1.32 2.80 5.78
C VAL A 232 -1.34 1.70 6.83
N PRO A 233 -0.18 1.25 7.33
CA PRO A 233 -0.17 0.15 8.27
C PRO A 233 -0.61 0.60 9.67
N ILE A 234 -1.33 -0.30 10.35
CA ILE A 234 -1.78 -0.09 11.73
C ILE A 234 -0.78 -0.74 12.67
N ASN A 235 -0.67 -2.06 12.58
CA ASN A 235 0.17 -2.89 13.42
C ASN A 235 0.52 -4.19 12.68
N GLY A 236 1.30 -5.04 13.32
CA GLY A 236 1.54 -6.39 12.81
C GLY A 236 1.80 -7.40 13.91
N THR A 237 1.93 -8.66 13.51
CA THR A 237 2.28 -9.77 14.39
C THR A 237 3.05 -10.82 13.59
N PHE A 238 4.12 -11.33 14.17
CA PHE A 238 4.85 -12.45 13.58
C PHE A 238 4.16 -13.77 13.89
N TYR A 239 4.19 -14.69 12.93
CA TYR A 239 3.70 -16.05 13.11
C TYR A 239 4.57 -17.06 12.35
N CYS A 240 4.50 -18.32 12.80
CA CYS A 240 5.24 -19.41 12.19
C CYS A 240 4.47 -20.00 11.01
N LYS A 241 5.04 -19.91 9.81
CA LYS A 241 4.52 -20.56 8.60
C LYS A 241 5.22 -21.90 8.38
N ARG A 242 4.42 -22.93 8.18
CA ARG A 242 4.89 -24.27 7.80
C ARG A 242 4.83 -24.45 6.29
N GLY A 243 5.80 -25.16 5.74
CA GLY A 243 5.85 -25.52 4.33
C GLY A 243 6.59 -24.51 3.46
N ARG A 244 6.33 -24.59 2.16
CA ARG A 244 7.03 -23.77 1.16
C ARG A 244 6.54 -22.33 1.20
N SER A 245 7.44 -21.41 0.89
CA SER A 245 7.14 -19.99 0.66
C SER A 245 7.72 -19.53 -0.66
N SER A 246 7.34 -18.32 -1.09
CA SER A 246 7.77 -17.75 -2.36
C SER A 246 9.29 -17.52 -2.41
N THR A 247 9.89 -17.22 -1.25
CA THR A 247 11.31 -16.92 -1.10
C THR A 247 12.16 -18.13 -0.72
N CYS A 248 11.55 -19.31 -0.57
CA CYS A 248 12.27 -20.50 -0.13
C CYS A 248 12.79 -21.35 -1.28
N ASN A 249 14.12 -21.37 -1.46
CA ASN A 249 14.81 -22.32 -2.31
C ASN A 249 15.64 -23.31 -1.48
N ARG A 250 16.02 -24.45 -2.09
CA ARG A 250 16.73 -25.52 -1.40
C ARG A 250 18.09 -25.09 -0.81
N ALA A 251 18.81 -24.22 -1.50
CA ALA A 251 20.12 -23.74 -1.06
C ALA A 251 20.04 -22.81 0.17
N ILE A 252 18.95 -22.04 0.29
CA ILE A 252 18.67 -21.15 1.44
C ILE A 252 18.18 -21.97 2.64
N ALA A 253 17.36 -22.99 2.41
CA ALA A 253 16.79 -23.82 3.47
C ALA A 253 17.83 -24.63 4.27
N ASP A 254 18.96 -24.97 3.66
CA ASP A 254 20.06 -25.77 4.22
C ASP A 254 21.13 -24.93 4.97
N SER A 255 20.75 -23.76 5.53
CA SER A 255 21.70 -22.82 6.14
C SER A 255 22.58 -23.43 7.26
N ALA A 256 23.85 -23.06 7.30
CA ALA A 256 24.84 -23.53 8.28
C ALA A 256 24.71 -22.93 9.70
N ASN A 257 23.93 -21.86 9.89
CA ASN A 257 23.85 -21.10 11.16
C ASN A 257 22.56 -21.37 11.94
N ALA A 258 22.14 -22.63 11.98
CA ALA A 258 20.93 -23.02 12.69
C ALA A 258 21.16 -23.04 14.21
N ARG A 259 20.25 -22.38 14.95
CA ARG A 259 20.12 -22.54 16.40
C ARG A 259 19.34 -23.82 16.65
N TYR A 260 19.77 -24.60 17.64
CA TYR A 260 19.15 -25.86 18.01
C TYR A 260 18.84 -25.91 19.50
N LYS A 261 17.80 -26.65 19.87
CA LYS A 261 17.52 -27.06 21.24
C LYS A 261 17.19 -28.55 21.32
N LEU A 262 17.30 -29.09 22.53
CA LEU A 262 16.79 -30.43 22.82
C LEU A 262 15.26 -30.42 22.72
N PRO A 263 14.65 -31.50 22.19
CA PRO A 263 13.20 -31.66 22.26
C PRO A 263 12.73 -31.65 23.72
N GLU A 264 11.73 -30.84 24.03
CA GLU A 264 11.03 -30.87 25.31
C GLU A 264 9.96 -31.98 25.21
N TYR A 265 10.08 -33.02 26.04
CA TYR A 265 9.13 -34.13 26.16
C TYR A 265 8.31 -34.00 27.45
#